data_AF-A0A948EAN0-F1
#
_entry.id   AF-A0A948EAN0-F1
#
_cell.length_a   1.000
_cell.length_b   1.000
_cell.length_c   1.000
_cell.angle_alpha   90.00
_cell.angle_beta   90.00
_cell.angle_gamma   90.00
#
_symmetry.space_group_name_H-M   'P 1'
#
loop_
_entity.id
_entity.type
_entity.pdbx_description
1 polymer ?
#
loop_
_entity_poly.entity_id
_entity_poly.type
_entity_poly.pdbx_seq_one_letter_code
_entity_poly.pdbx_strand_id
1 'polypeptide(L)'
;MSWFSARLLIVSIVDDGEPEDNCLCDYPFFVFQAMDEQEAIAKALQLGYEQEHTFRNEDGNDVRWAFAQIDQIWNLGDEIDGKEIGSLMDYWKPENPIMANHQFCPREAVPDFDYTNKDK
;
A
#
# COMPACT_ATOMS: atom_id res chain seq x y z
N MET A 1 -4.76 19.53 13.56
CA MET A 1 -4.15 18.30 12.98
C MET A 1 -5.30 17.48 12.46
N SER A 2 -5.17 17.01 11.23
CA SER A 2 -6.14 16.12 10.61
C SER A 2 -5.49 14.76 10.39
N TRP A 3 -6.32 13.75 10.21
CA TRP A 3 -5.90 12.44 9.76
C TRP A 3 -5.56 12.52 8.29
N PHE A 4 -4.46 11.87 7.93
CA PHE A 4 -4.03 11.64 6.57
C PHE A 4 -3.82 10.16 6.40
N SER A 5 -3.75 9.74 5.16
CA SER A 5 -3.23 8.44 4.86
C SER A 5 -2.41 8.45 3.57
N ALA A 6 -1.50 7.51 3.41
CA ALA A 6 -0.58 7.42 2.28
C ALA A 6 -0.52 5.99 1.74
N ARG A 7 -0.55 5.86 0.41
CA ARG A 7 -0.19 4.65 -0.31
C ARG A 7 1.23 4.78 -0.74
N LEU A 8 2.01 3.77 -0.44
CA LEU A 8 3.38 3.69 -0.90
C LEU A 8 3.47 2.61 -1.98
N LEU A 9 4.55 2.62 -2.75
CA LEU A 9 4.95 1.51 -3.60
C LEU A 9 6.27 0.97 -3.09
N ILE A 10 6.29 -0.28 -2.64
CA ILE A 10 7.51 -0.98 -2.22
C ILE A 10 7.77 -2.09 -3.24
N VAL A 11 8.98 -2.14 -3.80
CA VAL A 11 9.35 -3.08 -4.86
C VAL A 11 10.39 -4.06 -4.34
N SER A 12 10.18 -5.35 -4.56
CA SER A 12 11.17 -6.41 -4.32
C SER A 12 12.09 -6.54 -5.52
N ILE A 13 13.40 -6.56 -5.27
CA ILE A 13 14.44 -6.72 -6.27
C ILE A 13 15.32 -7.89 -5.83
N VAL A 14 15.50 -8.89 -6.70
CA VAL A 14 16.36 -10.05 -6.44
C VAL A 14 17.71 -9.85 -7.12
N ASP A 15 18.81 -9.99 -6.37
CA ASP A 15 20.17 -10.00 -6.92
C ASP A 15 20.57 -11.43 -7.33
N ASP A 16 20.09 -11.88 -8.49
CA ASP A 16 20.42 -13.18 -9.09
C ASP A 16 21.34 -13.06 -10.33
N GLY A 17 21.75 -11.83 -10.68
CA GLY A 17 22.61 -11.53 -11.82
C GLY A 17 21.87 -11.31 -13.15
N GLU A 18 20.54 -11.41 -13.18
CA GLU A 18 19.72 -11.18 -14.38
C GLU A 18 18.87 -9.90 -14.24
N PRO A 19 18.54 -9.21 -15.36
CA PRO A 19 17.63 -8.07 -15.32
C PRO A 19 16.18 -8.53 -15.09
N GLU A 20 15.51 -7.92 -14.12
CA GLU A 20 14.11 -8.22 -13.79
C GLU A 20 13.15 -7.34 -14.60
N ASP A 21 12.30 -7.95 -15.43
CA ASP A 21 11.32 -7.27 -16.29
C ASP A 21 9.93 -7.15 -15.64
N ASN A 22 9.73 -7.81 -14.49
CA ASN A 22 8.51 -7.75 -13.71
C ASN A 22 8.80 -7.98 -12.22
N CYS A 23 8.96 -6.89 -11.46
CA CYS A 23 9.23 -6.97 -10.02
C CYS A 23 7.95 -7.21 -9.22
N LEU A 24 8.05 -8.06 -8.20
CA LEU A 24 7.03 -8.13 -7.15
C LEU A 24 6.98 -6.79 -6.40
N CYS A 25 5.78 -6.34 -6.05
CA CYS A 25 5.60 -5.08 -5.32
C CYS A 25 4.40 -5.12 -4.39
N ASP A 26 4.45 -4.26 -3.37
CA ASP A 26 3.39 -4.00 -2.42
C ASP A 26 2.95 -2.54 -2.47
N TYR A 27 1.65 -2.32 -2.25
CA TYR A 27 1.05 -1.00 -2.15
C TYR A 27 0.49 -0.72 -0.74
N PRO A 28 1.32 -0.55 0.30
CA PRO A 28 0.84 -0.44 1.67
C PRO A 28 0.18 0.91 1.98
N PHE A 29 -0.78 0.86 2.90
CA PHE A 29 -1.62 1.98 3.33
C PHE A 29 -1.23 2.37 4.76
N PHE A 30 -0.80 3.61 4.96
CA PHE A 30 -0.48 4.12 6.29
C PHE A 30 -1.44 5.22 6.67
N VAL A 31 -2.04 5.15 7.85
CA VAL A 31 -2.88 6.22 8.39
C VAL A 31 -2.13 6.92 9.53
N PHE A 32 -2.04 8.24 9.47
CA PHE A 32 -1.27 9.03 10.42
C PHE A 32 -1.85 10.45 10.55
N GLN A 33 -1.51 11.15 11.62
CA GLN A 33 -1.91 12.56 11.77
C GLN A 33 -0.82 13.50 11.25
N ALA A 34 -1.22 14.62 10.65
CA ALA A 34 -0.33 15.72 10.29
C ALA A 34 -1.05 17.08 10.48
N MET A 35 -0.28 18.15 10.62
CA MET A 35 -0.79 19.52 10.71
C MET A 35 -1.24 20.04 9.35
N ASP A 36 -0.49 19.73 8.31
CA ASP A 36 -0.71 20.17 6.93
C ASP A 36 -0.16 19.13 5.92
N GLU A 37 -0.33 19.43 4.63
CA GLU A 37 0.11 18.57 3.53
C GLU A 37 1.64 18.37 3.52
N GLN A 38 2.41 19.38 3.92
CA GLN A 38 3.87 19.30 3.91
C GLN A 38 4.38 18.32 4.98
N GLU A 39 3.81 18.38 6.18
CA GLU A 39 4.10 17.40 7.23
C GLU A 39 3.60 16.00 6.84
N ALA A 40 2.47 15.90 6.14
CA ALA A 40 1.95 14.62 5.69
C ALA A 40 2.90 13.92 4.71
N ILE A 41 3.46 14.66 3.75
CA ILE A 41 4.48 14.16 2.82
C ILE A 41 5.73 13.72 3.57
N ALA A 42 6.22 14.53 4.51
CA ALA A 42 7.41 14.19 5.29
C ALA A 42 7.23 12.87 6.08
N LYS A 43 6.05 12.68 6.68
CA LYS A 43 5.70 11.44 7.40
C LYS A 43 5.56 10.24 6.46
N ALA A 44 4.91 10.41 5.31
CA ALA A 44 4.79 9.35 4.31
C ALA A 44 6.17 8.90 3.78
N LEU A 45 7.09 9.84 3.54
CA LEU A 45 8.47 9.52 3.14
C LEU A 45 9.18 8.72 4.24
N GLN A 46 9.08 9.15 5.50
CA GLN A 46 9.66 8.44 6.62
C GLN A 46 9.13 7.01 6.71
N LEU A 47 7.80 6.84 6.66
CA LEU A 47 7.15 5.53 6.69
C LEU A 47 7.59 4.62 5.55
N GLY A 48 7.81 5.19 4.36
CA GLY A 48 8.36 4.47 3.21
C GLY A 48 9.77 3.97 3.43
N TYR A 49 10.68 4.83 3.91
CA TYR A 49 12.05 4.40 4.23
C TYR A 49 12.09 3.32 5.32
N GLU A 50 11.15 3.36 6.27
CA GLU A 50 11.02 2.32 7.30
C GLU A 50 10.57 0.96 6.75
N GLN A 51 10.03 0.88 5.52
CA GLN A 51 9.71 -0.39 4.85
C GLN A 51 10.91 -1.05 4.17
N GLU A 52 12.01 -0.32 3.96
CA GLU A 52 13.17 -0.87 3.26
C GLU A 52 13.88 -1.91 4.11
N HIS A 53 14.12 -3.08 3.52
CA HIS A 53 14.88 -4.14 4.18
C HIS A 53 15.48 -5.10 3.15
N THR A 54 16.50 -5.84 3.59
CA THR A 54 17.18 -6.85 2.79
C THR A 54 17.26 -8.15 3.58
N PHE A 55 17.06 -9.26 2.90
CA PHE A 55 17.27 -10.60 3.45
C PHE A 55 17.79 -11.52 2.36
N ARG A 56 18.23 -12.72 2.75
CA ARG A 56 18.69 -13.75 1.82
C ARG A 56 17.60 -14.80 1.62
N ASN A 57 17.22 -15.07 0.38
CA ASN A 57 16.20 -16.09 0.07
C ASN A 57 16.79 -17.53 0.15
N GLU A 58 15.94 -18.53 -0.06
CA GLU A 58 16.33 -19.96 0.02
C GLU A 58 17.33 -20.38 -1.07
N ASP A 59 17.31 -19.71 -2.23
CA ASP A 59 18.27 -19.90 -3.32
C ASP A 59 19.63 -19.25 -3.04
N GLY A 60 19.72 -18.50 -1.94
CA GLY A 60 20.93 -17.82 -1.52
C GLY A 60 21.17 -16.48 -2.22
N ASN A 61 20.16 -15.90 -2.88
CA ASN A 61 20.20 -14.56 -3.46
C ASN A 61 19.79 -13.52 -2.42
N ASP A 62 20.36 -12.31 -2.53
CA ASP A 62 19.92 -11.18 -1.71
C ASP A 62 18.64 -10.59 -2.32
N VAL A 63 17.61 -10.42 -1.50
CA VAL A 63 16.34 -9.81 -1.86
C VAL A 63 16.22 -8.49 -1.14
N ARG A 64 16.03 -7.40 -1.88
CA ARG A 64 15.87 -6.04 -1.35
C ARG A 64 14.46 -5.55 -1.61
N TRP A 65 13.73 -5.25 -0.54
CA TRP A 65 12.53 -4.43 -0.61
C TRP A 65 12.93 -2.97 -0.56
N ALA A 66 12.62 -2.24 -1.63
CA ALA A 66 12.99 -0.84 -1.82
C ALA A 66 11.74 0.03 -1.88
N PHE A 67 11.78 1.16 -1.19
CA PHE A 67 10.72 2.15 -1.28
C PHE A 67 10.85 2.90 -2.61
N ALA A 68 9.92 2.67 -3.53
CA ALA A 68 9.99 3.25 -4.87
C ALA A 68 9.40 4.66 -4.92
N GLN A 69 8.21 4.85 -4.34
CA GLN A 69 7.53 6.14 -4.33
C GLN A 69 6.38 6.18 -3.31
N ILE A 70 6.01 7.39 -2.90
CA ILE A 70 4.65 7.65 -2.40
C ILE A 70 3.75 7.62 -3.62
N ASP A 71 2.85 6.64 -3.68
CA ASP A 71 1.92 6.53 -4.78
C ASP A 71 0.83 7.60 -4.66
N GLN A 72 0.21 7.77 -3.49
CA GLN A 72 -0.81 8.79 -3.28
C GLN A 72 -1.01 9.10 -1.77
N ILE A 73 -1.59 10.27 -1.40
CA ILE A 73 -1.83 10.71 -0.01
C ILE A 73 -3.21 11.36 0.13
N TRP A 74 -4.01 11.04 1.15
CA TRP A 74 -5.35 11.60 1.36
C TRP A 74 -5.38 12.38 2.64
N ASN A 75 -6.03 13.52 2.60
CA ASN A 75 -6.51 14.16 3.81
C ASN A 75 -7.86 13.55 4.18
N LEU A 76 -7.89 12.86 5.32
CA LEU A 76 -9.08 12.20 5.85
C LEU A 76 -9.90 13.13 6.76
N GLY A 77 -9.40 14.32 7.08
CA GLY A 77 -10.05 15.27 7.99
C GLY A 77 -9.96 14.82 9.46
N ASP A 78 -10.87 15.31 10.30
CA ASP A 78 -10.71 15.19 11.75
C ASP A 78 -11.34 13.90 12.33
N GLU A 79 -12.28 13.29 11.60
CA GLU A 79 -12.93 12.02 11.95
C GLU A 79 -12.45 10.89 11.05
N ILE A 80 -12.09 9.76 11.66
CA ILE A 80 -11.51 8.59 10.98
C ILE A 80 -12.35 7.31 11.17
N ASP A 81 -13.18 7.24 12.20
CA ASP A 81 -13.94 6.03 12.52
C ASP A 81 -14.88 5.67 11.36
N GLY A 82 -14.86 4.39 10.96
CA GLY A 82 -15.66 3.87 9.85
C GLY A 82 -15.22 4.29 8.45
N LYS A 83 -14.09 5.02 8.26
CA LYS A 83 -13.59 5.37 6.92
C LYS A 83 -12.80 4.24 6.30
N GLU A 84 -13.30 3.74 5.18
CA GLU A 84 -12.49 2.98 4.23
C GLU A 84 -11.57 3.92 3.48
N ILE A 85 -10.32 3.53 3.41
CA ILE A 85 -9.23 4.38 2.97
C ILE A 85 -8.88 4.09 1.51
N GLY A 86 -9.10 2.87 1.07
CA GLY A 86 -9.15 2.52 -0.34
C GLY A 86 -9.74 1.14 -0.57
N SER A 87 -9.80 0.69 -1.83
CA SER A 87 -9.92 -0.72 -2.29
C SER A 87 -9.51 -0.86 -3.76
N LEU A 88 -8.55 -1.75 -4.09
CA LEU A 88 -8.08 -1.98 -5.46
C LEU A 88 -8.88 -3.12 -6.09
N MET A 89 -9.69 -2.81 -7.10
CA MET A 89 -10.47 -3.82 -7.83
C MET A 89 -9.72 -4.28 -9.09
N ASP A 90 -9.11 -5.46 -8.99
CA ASP A 90 -8.43 -6.21 -10.05
C ASP A 90 -9.37 -7.28 -10.66
N TYR A 91 -9.06 -7.87 -11.83
CA TYR A 91 -9.82 -9.00 -12.38
C TYR A 91 -9.55 -10.28 -11.56
N TRP A 92 -10.32 -10.43 -10.49
CA TRP A 92 -10.34 -11.69 -9.74
C TRP A 92 -11.34 -12.66 -10.38
N LYS A 93 -10.82 -13.66 -11.10
CA LYS A 93 -11.60 -14.82 -11.55
C LYS A 93 -11.41 -15.91 -10.51
N PRO A 94 -12.45 -16.34 -9.78
CA PRO A 94 -12.25 -17.39 -8.80
C PRO A 94 -11.82 -18.66 -9.53
N GLU A 95 -10.81 -19.36 -9.02
CA GLU A 95 -10.35 -20.62 -9.62
C GLU A 95 -11.49 -21.64 -9.74
N ASN A 96 -12.49 -21.54 -8.87
CA ASN A 96 -13.64 -22.44 -8.80
C ASN A 96 -14.97 -21.66 -8.72
N PRO A 97 -16.06 -22.18 -9.30
CA PRO A 97 -17.40 -21.60 -9.16
C PRO A 97 -17.86 -21.52 -7.71
N ILE A 98 -18.34 -20.35 -7.31
CA ILE A 98 -18.75 -20.08 -5.92
C ILE A 98 -20.25 -20.34 -5.74
N MET A 99 -20.63 -21.03 -4.67
CA MET A 99 -22.03 -21.38 -4.34
C MET A 99 -22.73 -20.29 -3.52
N ALA A 100 -24.07 -20.31 -3.51
CA ALA A 100 -24.93 -19.26 -2.90
C ALA A 100 -24.76 -19.04 -1.39
N ASN A 101 -24.15 -19.99 -0.67
CA ASN A 101 -23.89 -19.91 0.77
C ASN A 101 -22.42 -19.60 1.10
N HIS A 102 -21.61 -19.26 0.09
CA HIS A 102 -20.22 -18.89 0.30
C HIS A 102 -20.13 -17.62 1.13
N GLN A 103 -19.45 -17.70 2.27
CA GLN A 103 -19.09 -16.53 3.05
C GLN A 103 -17.64 -16.17 2.72
N PHE A 104 -17.47 -14.98 2.13
CA PHE A 104 -16.16 -14.38 1.96
C PHE A 104 -15.59 -14.01 3.32
N CYS A 105 -14.27 -14.16 3.49
CA CYS A 105 -13.52 -13.75 4.68
C CYS A 105 -12.66 -12.52 4.35
N PRO A 106 -13.23 -11.30 4.28
CA PRO A 106 -12.56 -10.08 3.79
C PRO A 106 -11.41 -9.55 4.67
N ARG A 107 -11.00 -10.26 5.74
CA ARG A 107 -9.81 -9.91 6.54
C ARG A 107 -8.48 -10.08 5.78
N GLU A 108 -8.54 -10.63 4.55
CA GLU A 108 -7.38 -11.01 3.73
C GLU A 108 -7.11 -10.06 2.53
N ALA A 109 -7.82 -8.93 2.38
CA ALA A 109 -7.62 -7.99 1.24
C ALA A 109 -7.08 -6.59 1.66
N VAL A 110 -6.23 -5.94 0.82
CA VAL A 110 -5.60 -4.60 1.04
C VAL A 110 -5.78 -3.68 -0.21
N PRO A 111 -5.89 -2.33 -0.10
CA PRO A 111 -6.74 -1.51 -0.99
C PRO A 111 -6.12 -0.51 -2.04
N ASP A 112 -6.88 0.45 -2.66
CA ASP A 112 -6.52 1.56 -3.64
C ASP A 112 -7.17 2.89 -3.22
N PHE A 113 -6.51 4.03 -3.23
CA PHE A 113 -7.05 5.19 -2.52
C PHE A 113 -7.40 6.42 -3.43
N ASP A 114 -8.39 7.27 -3.03
CA ASP A 114 -8.95 8.38 -3.86
C ASP A 114 -9.25 9.73 -3.12
N TYR A 115 -8.92 10.88 -3.74
CA TYR A 115 -9.05 12.25 -3.20
C TYR A 115 -10.49 12.79 -3.27
N THR A 116 -11.39 12.37 -2.38
CA THR A 116 -12.72 13.01 -2.29
C THR A 116 -12.81 13.99 -1.11
N ASN A 117 -12.58 15.28 -1.40
CA ASN A 117 -13.35 16.45 -0.92
C ASN A 117 -12.54 17.75 -0.99
N LYS A 118 -12.60 18.43 -2.14
CA LYS A 118 -12.60 19.89 -2.18
C LYS A 118 -13.99 20.33 -2.66
N ASP A 119 -14.65 21.12 -1.83
CA ASP A 119 -15.86 21.92 -2.09
C ASP A 119 -17.21 21.18 -2.27
N LYS A 120 -18.02 21.20 -1.19
CA LYS A 120 -19.45 21.59 -1.20
C LYS A 120 -19.96 21.89 0.20
#